data_AF-A0A8T4KRS0-F1
#
_entry.id   AF-A0A8T4KRS0-F1
#
_cell.length_a   1.000
_cell.length_b   1.000
_cell.length_c   1.000
_cell.angle_alpha   90.00
_cell.angle_beta   90.00
_cell.angle_gamma   90.00
#
_symmetry.space_group_name_H-M   'P 1'
#
loop_
_entity.id
_entity.type
_entity.pdbx_description
1 polymer ?
#
loop_
_entity_poly.entity_id
_entity_poly.type
_entity_poly.pdbx_seq_one_letter_code
_entity_poly.pdbx_strand_id
1 'polypeptide(L)'
;MKTEKTLQRKRRGRGRPKGSKSDLPFTTFQEAIEYSKVVWERAQYNEISFREISSYMKLHPKKAVRVLPSLKDFYGVVEKTTGNNWRLTDAGKRLAKNDAIALKEIFTKNPMFSELFSSFGNKQVTEGVIIEHIQKKYKGFDAEEVKKRLMEGIDIIKQGSTYHYQDNMNIHTEHKTVLPLFQLRYALKPATKEEIDALVSKAVKILEESGDETLKLLAELMHEKKKDNQELANLLDKAMKKLKIDYSKEAKKWESKLV
;
A
#
# COMPACT_ATOMS: atom_id res chain seq x y z
N MET A 1 -48.26 -40.13 -45.28
CA MET A 1 -47.91 -39.76 -43.88
C MET A 1 -46.41 -39.50 -43.80
N LYS A 2 -46.01 -38.24 -43.68
CA LYS A 2 -44.64 -37.85 -43.31
C LYS A 2 -44.74 -37.29 -41.89
N THR A 3 -44.14 -37.95 -40.92
CA THR A 3 -43.99 -37.43 -39.57
C THR A 3 -42.54 -37.05 -39.34
N GLU A 4 -42.31 -35.75 -39.34
CA GLU A 4 -41.05 -35.12 -38.96
C GLU A 4 -40.72 -35.48 -37.51
N LYS A 5 -39.59 -36.18 -37.29
CA LYS A 5 -38.99 -36.28 -35.96
C LYS A 5 -38.25 -34.97 -35.67
N THR A 6 -38.92 -34.06 -34.98
CA THR A 6 -38.32 -32.86 -34.42
C THR A 6 -37.37 -33.27 -33.28
N LEU A 7 -36.08 -33.34 -33.57
CA LEU A 7 -35.02 -33.48 -32.57
C LEU A 7 -34.96 -32.19 -31.74
N GLN A 8 -35.62 -32.19 -30.58
CA GLN A 8 -35.42 -31.16 -29.56
C GLN A 8 -33.98 -31.22 -29.04
N ARG A 9 -33.08 -30.42 -29.64
CA ARG A 9 -31.77 -30.12 -29.09
C ARG A 9 -31.95 -29.44 -27.73
N LYS A 10 -31.69 -30.18 -26.64
CA LYS A 10 -31.46 -29.59 -25.31
C LYS A 10 -30.41 -28.50 -25.46
N ARG A 11 -30.81 -27.23 -25.30
CA ARG A 11 -29.89 -26.10 -25.22
C ARG A 11 -28.94 -26.37 -24.06
N ARG A 12 -27.69 -26.70 -24.37
CA ARG A 12 -26.61 -26.75 -23.38
C ARG A 12 -26.62 -25.42 -22.65
N GLY A 13 -26.80 -25.46 -21.33
CA GLY A 13 -26.76 -24.27 -20.48
C GLY A 13 -25.49 -23.50 -20.81
N ARG A 14 -25.63 -22.23 -21.20
CA ARG A 14 -24.49 -21.34 -21.41
C ARG A 14 -23.71 -21.35 -20.11
N GLY A 15 -22.47 -21.85 -20.16
CA GLY A 15 -21.57 -21.81 -19.02
C GLY A 15 -21.48 -20.37 -18.49
N ARG A 16 -21.38 -20.24 -17.16
CA ARG A 16 -21.22 -18.96 -16.47
C ARG A 16 -20.16 -18.12 -17.19
N PRO A 17 -20.44 -16.87 -17.58
CA PRO A 17 -19.46 -16.02 -18.25
C PRO A 17 -18.19 -15.95 -17.38
N LYS A 18 -17.02 -16.06 -18.02
CA LYS A 18 -15.72 -15.90 -17.33
C LYS A 18 -15.73 -14.55 -16.61
N GLY A 19 -15.53 -14.61 -15.29
CA GLY A 19 -15.77 -13.54 -14.34
C GLY A 19 -15.24 -12.18 -14.77
N SER A 20 -16.08 -11.16 -14.57
CA SER A 20 -15.65 -9.77 -14.64
C SER A 20 -14.61 -9.51 -13.54
N LYS A 21 -13.59 -8.69 -13.81
CA LYS A 21 -12.56 -8.30 -12.83
C LYS A 21 -13.11 -7.63 -11.55
N SER A 22 -14.40 -7.30 -11.54
CA SER A 22 -15.16 -6.81 -10.39
C SER A 22 -15.65 -7.91 -9.45
N ASP A 23 -15.31 -9.18 -9.69
CA ASP A 23 -15.66 -10.27 -8.78
C ASP A 23 -14.92 -10.15 -7.44
N LEU A 24 -15.54 -10.69 -6.40
CA LEU A 24 -14.92 -10.80 -5.10
C LEU A 24 -13.81 -11.87 -5.19
N PRO A 25 -12.55 -11.54 -4.82
CA PRO A 25 -11.45 -12.51 -4.93
C PRO A 25 -11.74 -13.78 -4.11
N PHE A 26 -11.23 -14.94 -4.53
CA PHE A 26 -11.42 -16.16 -3.74
C PHE A 26 -10.64 -16.11 -2.41
N THR A 27 -9.53 -15.40 -2.41
CA THR A 27 -8.67 -15.16 -1.23
C THR A 27 -8.99 -13.82 -0.59
N THR A 28 -8.77 -13.69 0.72
CA THR A 28 -8.82 -12.38 1.39
C THR A 28 -7.54 -11.59 1.14
N PHE A 29 -7.54 -10.30 1.52
CA PHE A 29 -6.35 -9.49 1.38
C PHE A 29 -5.27 -9.91 2.40
N GLN A 30 -5.67 -10.23 3.63
CA GLN A 30 -4.80 -10.82 4.64
C GLN A 30 -4.15 -12.13 4.15
N GLU A 31 -4.93 -13.04 3.56
CA GLU A 31 -4.40 -14.28 2.98
C GLU A 31 -3.37 -13.97 1.88
N ALA A 32 -3.63 -12.99 1.01
CA ALA A 32 -2.68 -12.61 -0.04
C ALA A 32 -1.35 -12.09 0.53
N ILE A 33 -1.38 -11.34 1.63
CA ILE A 33 -0.18 -10.87 2.34
C ILE A 33 0.58 -12.05 2.95
N GLU A 34 -0.11 -12.93 3.67
CA GLU A 34 0.49 -14.09 4.32
C GLU A 34 1.13 -15.05 3.33
N TYR A 35 0.42 -15.39 2.24
CA TYR A 35 0.97 -16.23 1.19
C TYR A 35 2.18 -15.57 0.51
N SER A 36 2.17 -14.25 0.32
CA SER A 36 3.31 -13.53 -0.25
C SER A 36 4.53 -13.57 0.68
N LYS A 37 4.33 -13.42 2.01
CA LYS A 37 5.40 -13.56 3.02
C LYS A 37 6.05 -14.93 2.99
N VAL A 38 5.23 -15.98 3.04
CA VAL A 38 5.74 -17.35 3.08
C VAL A 38 6.49 -17.71 1.79
N VAL A 39 5.99 -17.27 0.63
CA VAL A 39 6.70 -17.49 -0.64
C VAL A 39 8.00 -16.67 -0.69
N TRP A 40 7.99 -15.42 -0.20
CA TRP A 40 9.18 -14.58 -0.16
C TRP A 40 10.29 -15.21 0.69
N GLU A 41 9.95 -15.71 1.89
CA GLU A 41 10.89 -16.36 2.81
C GLU A 41 11.52 -17.63 2.21
N ARG A 42 10.75 -18.40 1.43
CA ARG A 42 11.17 -19.72 0.93
C ARG A 42 11.81 -19.69 -0.45
N ALA A 43 11.34 -18.81 -1.33
CA ALA A 43 11.69 -18.84 -2.76
C ALA A 43 12.27 -17.52 -3.28
N GLN A 44 12.08 -16.41 -2.57
CA GLN A 44 12.52 -15.07 -2.99
C GLN A 44 12.10 -14.68 -4.43
N TYR A 45 13.02 -14.72 -5.39
CA TYR A 45 12.79 -14.42 -6.81
C TYR A 45 12.71 -15.67 -7.70
N ASN A 46 12.98 -16.85 -7.14
CA ASN A 46 13.11 -18.07 -7.92
C ASN A 46 11.78 -18.50 -8.51
N GLU A 47 11.84 -19.04 -9.72
CA GLU A 47 10.72 -19.76 -10.30
C GLU A 47 10.54 -21.08 -9.56
N ILE A 48 9.30 -21.36 -9.14
CA ILE A 48 8.93 -22.54 -8.40
C ILE A 48 7.74 -23.23 -9.05
N SER A 49 7.73 -24.55 -9.01
CA SER A 49 6.64 -25.34 -9.57
C SER A 49 5.33 -25.11 -8.81
N PHE A 50 4.20 -25.45 -9.45
CA PHE A 50 2.89 -25.43 -8.80
C PHE A 50 2.87 -26.24 -7.49
N ARG A 51 3.59 -27.37 -7.43
CA ARG A 51 3.65 -28.22 -6.25
C ARG A 51 4.41 -27.55 -5.11
N GLU A 52 5.54 -26.92 -5.41
CA GLU A 52 6.36 -26.22 -4.41
C GLU A 52 5.63 -25.00 -3.85
N ILE A 53 5.07 -24.14 -4.69
CA ILE A 53 4.35 -22.95 -4.23
C ILE A 53 3.12 -23.32 -3.38
N SER A 54 2.41 -24.38 -3.76
CA SER A 54 1.29 -24.90 -2.98
C SER A 54 1.76 -25.42 -1.62
N SER A 55 2.90 -26.12 -1.60
CA SER A 55 3.51 -26.65 -0.38
C SER A 55 3.96 -25.54 0.57
N TYR A 56 4.61 -24.49 0.05
CA TYR A 56 5.02 -23.33 0.85
C TYR A 56 3.82 -22.67 1.50
N MET A 57 2.75 -22.42 0.74
CA MET A 57 1.51 -21.84 1.25
C MET A 57 0.68 -22.81 2.13
N LYS A 58 1.14 -24.04 2.36
CA LYS A 58 0.41 -25.10 3.08
C LYS A 58 -0.99 -25.37 2.50
N LEU A 59 -1.13 -25.24 1.18
CA LEU A 59 -2.40 -25.42 0.47
C LEU A 59 -2.52 -26.84 -0.06
N HIS A 60 -3.69 -27.45 0.17
CA HIS A 60 -4.06 -28.67 -0.55
C HIS A 60 -4.14 -28.37 -2.06
N PRO A 61 -3.66 -29.26 -2.95
CA PRO A 61 -3.60 -28.99 -4.40
C PRO A 61 -4.93 -28.51 -5.01
N LYS A 62 -6.05 -29.10 -4.58
CA LYS A 62 -7.41 -28.69 -5.02
C LYS A 62 -7.73 -27.23 -4.66
N LYS A 63 -7.27 -26.72 -3.52
CA LYS A 63 -7.45 -25.32 -3.10
C LYS A 63 -6.48 -24.41 -3.86
N ALA A 64 -5.23 -24.84 -4.05
CA ALA A 64 -4.20 -24.08 -4.76
C ALA A 64 -4.59 -23.74 -6.22
N VAL A 65 -5.32 -24.62 -6.90
CA VAL A 65 -5.86 -24.37 -8.26
C VAL A 65 -6.77 -23.12 -8.31
N ARG A 66 -7.41 -22.74 -7.20
CA ARG A 66 -8.24 -21.52 -7.12
C ARG A 66 -7.50 -20.34 -6.48
N VAL A 67 -6.67 -20.61 -5.49
CA VAL A 67 -5.91 -19.58 -4.77
C VAL A 67 -4.89 -18.90 -5.68
N LEU A 68 -4.05 -19.65 -6.41
CA LEU A 68 -2.99 -19.04 -7.21
C LEU A 68 -3.52 -18.14 -8.34
N PRO A 69 -4.57 -18.52 -9.10
CA PRO A 69 -5.22 -17.59 -10.02
C PRO A 69 -5.80 -16.37 -9.32
N SER A 70 -6.38 -16.52 -8.12
CA SER A 70 -6.90 -15.37 -7.35
C SER A 70 -5.77 -14.39 -6.99
N LEU A 71 -4.64 -14.90 -6.50
CA LEU A 71 -3.45 -14.12 -6.17
C LEU A 71 -2.85 -13.43 -7.41
N LYS A 72 -2.87 -14.10 -8.56
CA LYS A 72 -2.39 -13.54 -9.83
C LYS A 72 -3.33 -12.48 -10.41
N ASP A 73 -4.61 -12.80 -10.53
CA ASP A 73 -5.52 -12.01 -11.35
C ASP A 73 -6.11 -10.81 -10.59
N PHE A 74 -6.36 -10.95 -9.28
CA PHE A 74 -6.92 -9.87 -8.46
C PHE A 74 -5.84 -9.04 -7.77
N TYR A 75 -4.84 -9.69 -7.19
CA TYR A 75 -3.79 -9.01 -6.42
C TYR A 75 -2.51 -8.78 -7.23
N GLY A 76 -2.22 -9.61 -8.24
CA GLY A 76 -0.99 -9.50 -9.03
C GLY A 76 0.28 -9.79 -8.23
N VAL A 77 0.19 -10.54 -7.14
CA VAL A 77 1.31 -10.81 -6.23
C VAL A 77 2.16 -11.99 -6.69
N VAL A 78 1.58 -12.86 -7.51
CA VAL A 78 2.25 -13.97 -8.17
C VAL A 78 1.97 -13.94 -9.67
N GLU A 79 2.86 -14.51 -10.45
CA GLU A 79 2.67 -14.68 -11.89
C GLU A 79 3.14 -16.05 -12.38
N LYS A 80 2.62 -16.45 -13.54
CA LYS A 80 3.11 -17.63 -14.26
C LYS A 80 4.21 -17.23 -15.23
N THR A 81 5.31 -17.96 -15.22
CA THR A 81 6.41 -17.77 -16.17
C THR A 81 6.17 -18.57 -17.45
N THR A 82 7.00 -18.35 -18.47
CA THR A 82 6.93 -19.06 -19.76
C THR A 82 7.11 -20.58 -19.61
N GLY A 83 7.84 -21.03 -18.58
CA GLY A 83 7.98 -22.44 -18.21
C GLY A 83 6.78 -23.05 -17.47
N ASN A 84 5.67 -22.32 -17.34
CA ASN A 84 4.50 -22.71 -16.53
C ASN A 84 4.82 -22.91 -15.03
N ASN A 85 5.93 -22.34 -14.58
CA ASN A 85 6.27 -22.17 -13.16
C ASN A 85 5.62 -20.90 -12.60
N TRP A 86 5.75 -20.70 -11.30
CA TRP A 86 5.23 -19.56 -10.57
C TRP A 86 6.36 -18.79 -9.92
N ARG A 87 6.21 -17.48 -9.82
CA ARG A 87 7.12 -16.65 -9.02
C ARG A 87 6.37 -15.50 -8.36
N LEU A 88 6.99 -14.93 -7.32
CA LEU A 88 6.50 -13.72 -6.66
C LEU A 88 6.87 -12.51 -7.52
N THR A 89 5.87 -11.66 -7.82
CA THR A 89 6.08 -10.40 -8.55
C THR A 89 6.73 -9.36 -7.63
N ASP A 90 7.21 -8.25 -8.20
CA ASP A 90 7.73 -7.13 -7.39
C ASP A 90 6.66 -6.56 -6.46
N ALA A 91 5.40 -6.51 -6.92
CA ALA A 91 4.25 -6.16 -6.10
C ALA A 91 4.09 -7.14 -4.92
N GLY A 92 4.17 -8.45 -5.16
CA GLY A 92 4.11 -9.47 -4.11
C GLY A 92 5.24 -9.36 -3.08
N LYS A 93 6.44 -8.93 -3.49
CA LYS A 93 7.56 -8.69 -2.57
C LYS A 93 7.34 -7.49 -1.68
N ARG A 94 6.91 -6.38 -2.28
CA ARG A 94 6.58 -5.16 -1.53
C ARG A 94 5.43 -5.44 -0.55
N LEU A 95 4.45 -6.24 -0.97
CA LEU A 95 3.37 -6.71 -0.11
C LEU A 95 3.90 -7.59 1.05
N ALA A 96 4.81 -8.53 0.78
CA ALA A 96 5.43 -9.37 1.80
C ALA A 96 6.18 -8.54 2.86
N LYS A 97 6.73 -7.40 2.47
CA LYS A 97 7.43 -6.44 3.36
C LYS A 97 6.50 -5.42 4.02
N ASN A 98 5.18 -5.55 3.87
CA ASN A 98 4.18 -4.58 4.36
C ASN A 98 4.41 -3.13 3.85
N ASP A 99 4.91 -2.95 2.62
CA ASP A 99 5.04 -1.62 2.02
C ASP A 99 3.67 -0.94 1.88
N ALA A 100 3.47 0.18 2.57
CA ALA A 100 2.19 0.90 2.63
C ALA A 100 1.64 1.32 1.26
N ILE A 101 2.53 1.72 0.35
CA ILE A 101 2.14 2.12 -1.01
C ILE A 101 1.67 0.87 -1.77
N ALA A 102 2.42 -0.22 -1.68
CA ALA A 102 2.04 -1.48 -2.32
C ALA A 102 0.75 -2.06 -1.74
N LEU A 103 0.51 -1.96 -0.44
CA LEU A 103 -0.73 -2.39 0.21
C LEU A 103 -1.94 -1.69 -0.43
N LYS A 104 -1.90 -0.36 -0.55
CA LYS A 104 -2.96 0.43 -1.18
C LYS A 104 -3.10 0.11 -2.67
N GLU A 105 -1.99 0.10 -3.43
CA GLU A 105 -1.99 -0.21 -4.87
C GLU A 105 -2.60 -1.58 -5.16
N ILE A 106 -2.20 -2.61 -4.41
CA ILE A 106 -2.64 -3.99 -4.63
C ILE A 106 -4.10 -4.16 -4.22
N PHE A 107 -4.52 -3.59 -3.08
CA PHE A 107 -5.91 -3.68 -2.64
C PHE A 107 -6.87 -3.01 -3.63
N THR A 108 -6.50 -1.81 -4.10
CA THR A 108 -7.28 -1.04 -5.08
C THR A 108 -7.15 -1.53 -6.53
N LYS A 109 -6.37 -2.59 -6.79
CA LYS A 109 -6.31 -3.22 -8.12
C LYS A 109 -7.64 -3.85 -8.53
N ASN A 110 -8.42 -4.31 -7.54
CA ASN A 110 -9.79 -4.75 -7.78
C ASN A 110 -10.69 -3.53 -8.01
N PRO A 111 -11.41 -3.41 -9.14
CA PRO A 111 -12.26 -2.25 -9.44
C PRO A 111 -13.35 -1.98 -8.40
N MET A 112 -13.91 -3.02 -7.76
CA MET A 112 -14.89 -2.88 -6.68
C MET A 112 -14.23 -2.22 -5.47
N PHE A 113 -13.10 -2.75 -5.00
CA PHE A 113 -12.40 -2.19 -3.85
C PHE A 113 -11.77 -0.83 -4.14
N SER A 114 -11.32 -0.56 -5.37
CA SER A 114 -10.87 0.77 -5.79
C SER A 114 -11.94 1.83 -5.59
N GLU A 115 -13.17 1.53 -6.02
CA GLU A 115 -14.30 2.46 -5.93
C GLU A 115 -14.76 2.62 -4.49
N LEU A 116 -14.94 1.52 -3.76
CA LEU A 116 -15.36 1.54 -2.37
C LEU A 116 -14.34 2.27 -1.48
N PHE A 117 -13.04 2.03 -1.70
CA PHE A 117 -11.97 2.71 -0.98
C PHE A 117 -11.94 4.21 -1.30
N SER A 118 -12.16 4.62 -2.55
CA SER A 118 -12.26 6.04 -2.92
C SER A 118 -13.49 6.71 -2.29
N SER A 119 -14.60 5.98 -2.19
CA SER A 119 -15.85 6.48 -1.63
C SER A 119 -15.81 6.59 -0.10
N PHE A 120 -15.16 5.64 0.59
CA PHE A 120 -15.29 5.47 2.05
C PHE A 120 -13.98 5.37 2.83
N GLY A 121 -12.83 5.10 2.20
CA GLY A 121 -11.57 4.75 2.88
C GLY A 121 -11.06 5.80 3.88
N ASN A 122 -11.33 7.08 3.62
CA ASN A 122 -10.90 8.21 4.46
C ASN A 122 -12.07 8.99 5.09
N LYS A 123 -13.31 8.49 4.98
CA LYS A 123 -14.50 9.19 5.48
C LYS A 123 -15.02 8.53 6.75
N GLN A 124 -15.54 9.33 7.68
CA GLN A 124 -16.31 8.82 8.80
C GLN A 124 -17.74 8.54 8.33
N VAL A 125 -17.97 7.31 7.89
CA VAL A 125 -19.28 6.81 7.45
C VAL A 125 -19.66 5.58 8.27
N THR A 126 -20.95 5.41 8.54
CA THR A 126 -21.45 4.23 9.24
C THR A 126 -21.48 3.02 8.32
N GLU A 127 -21.38 1.82 8.91
CA GLU A 127 -21.46 0.56 8.16
C GLU A 127 -22.74 0.43 7.33
N GLY A 128 -23.87 0.95 7.83
CA GLY A 128 -25.14 0.95 7.11
C GLY A 128 -25.09 1.70 5.78
N VAL A 129 -24.41 2.85 5.74
CA VAL A 129 -24.23 3.63 4.50
C VAL A 129 -23.40 2.86 3.46
N ILE A 130 -22.37 2.13 3.92
CA ILE A 130 -21.54 1.29 3.06
C ILE A 130 -22.36 0.13 2.49
N ILE A 131 -23.14 -0.57 3.34
CA ILE A 131 -24.00 -1.68 2.93
C ILE A 131 -25.03 -1.22 1.89
N GLU A 132 -25.71 -0.09 2.13
CA GLU A 132 -26.67 0.46 1.18
C GLU A 132 -26.03 0.76 -0.18
N HIS A 133 -24.83 1.35 -0.19
CA HIS A 133 -24.10 1.64 -1.42
C HIS A 133 -23.74 0.36 -2.17
N ILE A 134 -23.26 -0.67 -1.46
CA ILE A 134 -22.93 -1.97 -2.06
C ILE A 134 -24.19 -2.61 -2.66
N GLN A 135 -25.30 -2.63 -1.93
CA GLN A 135 -26.56 -3.21 -2.42
C GLN A 135 -27.11 -2.48 -3.64
N LYS A 136 -26.97 -1.15 -3.69
CA LYS A 136 -27.41 -0.32 -4.83
C LYS A 136 -26.56 -0.59 -6.08
N LYS A 137 -25.24 -0.68 -5.94
CA LYS A 137 -24.28 -0.69 -7.06
C LYS A 137 -23.81 -2.09 -7.49
N TYR A 138 -23.65 -3.01 -6.55
CA TYR A 138 -23.08 -4.35 -6.74
C TYR A 138 -24.13 -5.44 -6.48
N LYS A 139 -25.22 -5.42 -7.26
CA LYS A 139 -26.30 -6.41 -7.16
C LYS A 139 -25.77 -7.84 -7.36
N GLY A 140 -26.18 -8.75 -6.49
CA GLY A 140 -25.79 -10.17 -6.55
C GLY A 140 -24.52 -10.53 -5.76
N PHE A 141 -23.87 -9.54 -5.13
CA PHE A 141 -22.83 -9.78 -4.13
C PHE A 141 -23.42 -9.76 -2.71
N ASP A 142 -22.83 -10.54 -1.82
CA ASP A 142 -23.12 -10.47 -0.39
C ASP A 142 -22.51 -9.17 0.17
N ALA A 143 -23.39 -8.22 0.51
CA ALA A 143 -22.96 -6.90 0.95
C ALA A 143 -22.20 -6.93 2.28
N GLU A 144 -22.50 -7.88 3.17
CA GLU A 144 -21.81 -8.01 4.45
C GLU A 144 -20.39 -8.52 4.25
N GLU A 145 -20.21 -9.52 3.39
CA GLU A 145 -18.89 -10.05 3.07
C GLU A 145 -18.02 -9.01 2.34
N VAL A 146 -18.60 -8.24 1.39
CA VAL A 146 -17.89 -7.16 0.71
C VAL A 146 -17.49 -6.06 1.71
N LYS A 147 -18.40 -5.65 2.58
CA LYS A 147 -18.13 -4.66 3.65
C LYS A 147 -17.01 -5.16 4.56
N LYS A 148 -17.08 -6.40 5.03
CA LYS A 148 -16.07 -7.01 5.90
C LYS A 148 -14.67 -6.94 5.26
N ARG A 149 -14.55 -7.31 3.98
CA ARG A 149 -13.28 -7.25 3.24
C ARG A 149 -12.80 -5.82 2.97
N LEU A 150 -13.72 -4.88 2.78
CA LEU A 150 -13.39 -3.47 2.67
C LEU A 150 -12.78 -2.96 3.98
N MET A 151 -13.41 -3.23 5.11
CA MET A 151 -12.94 -2.82 6.43
C MET A 151 -11.59 -3.46 6.77
N GLU A 152 -11.44 -4.77 6.52
CA GLU A 152 -10.15 -5.47 6.64
C GLU A 152 -9.05 -4.78 5.82
N GLY A 153 -9.34 -4.45 4.55
CA GLY A 153 -8.38 -3.75 3.69
C GLY A 153 -8.02 -2.36 4.19
N ILE A 154 -9.01 -1.58 4.65
CA ILE A 154 -8.78 -0.24 5.22
C ILE A 154 -7.90 -0.34 6.47
N ASP A 155 -8.20 -1.28 7.38
CA ASP A 155 -7.45 -1.46 8.62
C ASP A 155 -6.02 -1.90 8.34
N ILE A 156 -5.80 -2.85 7.42
CA ILE A 156 -4.47 -3.29 6.99
C ILE A 156 -3.68 -2.13 6.38
N ILE A 157 -4.29 -1.32 5.50
CA ILE A 157 -3.61 -0.17 4.88
C ILE A 157 -3.25 0.87 5.94
N LYS A 158 -4.16 1.15 6.88
CA LYS A 158 -3.89 2.06 8.01
C LYS A 158 -2.76 1.54 8.89
N GLN A 159 -2.80 0.27 9.28
CA GLN A 159 -1.75 -0.39 10.08
C GLN A 159 -0.41 -0.42 9.36
N GLY A 160 -0.39 -0.74 8.06
CA GLY A 160 0.80 -0.69 7.22
C GLY A 160 1.37 0.72 7.07
N SER A 161 0.51 1.75 7.12
CA SER A 161 0.96 3.15 7.20
C SER A 161 1.46 3.58 8.59
N THR A 162 1.17 2.80 9.64
CA THR A 162 1.66 3.03 11.02
C THR A 162 2.89 2.18 11.36
N TYR A 163 3.10 1.04 10.71
CA TYR A 163 4.26 0.16 10.92
C TYR A 163 5.48 0.60 10.09
N HIS A 164 6.52 1.03 10.81
CA HIS A 164 7.89 1.30 10.37
C HIS A 164 8.09 2.11 9.08
N TYR A 165 8.23 3.42 9.29
CA TYR A 165 9.11 4.32 8.54
C TYR A 165 10.61 3.96 8.73
N GLN A 166 10.92 2.66 8.73
CA GLN A 166 12.24 2.07 8.90
C GLN A 166 12.29 0.77 8.07
N ASP A 167 12.30 0.89 6.76
CA ASP A 167 13.25 0.12 5.95
C ASP A 167 13.23 0.54 4.47
N ASN A 168 14.42 0.91 4.00
CA ASN A 168 14.82 0.93 2.60
C ASN A 168 14.00 1.79 1.63
N MET A 169 13.92 3.10 1.91
CA MET A 169 13.95 4.04 0.79
C MET A 169 15.35 3.99 0.17
N ASN A 170 15.45 3.52 -1.08
CA ASN A 170 16.55 3.88 -1.98
C ASN A 170 16.46 5.40 -2.26
N ILE A 171 16.81 6.20 -1.26
CA ILE A 171 17.12 7.61 -1.40
C ILE A 171 18.52 7.63 -1.98
N HIS A 172 18.68 8.26 -3.16
CA HIS A 172 20.01 8.58 -3.68
C HIS A 172 20.82 9.24 -2.56
N THR A 173 22.03 8.73 -2.38
CA THR A 173 22.88 8.81 -1.18
C THR A 173 23.21 10.24 -0.72
N GLU A 174 22.81 11.26 -1.47
CA GLU A 174 23.02 12.67 -1.17
C GLU A 174 21.96 13.27 -0.20
N HIS A 175 20.80 12.63 0.01
CA HIS A 175 19.68 13.25 0.77
C HIS A 175 19.37 12.63 2.15
N LYS A 176 20.10 11.60 2.61
CA LYS A 176 19.87 11.03 3.96
C LYS A 176 20.16 12.02 5.08
N THR A 177 21.07 12.96 4.84
CA THR A 177 21.47 14.01 5.78
C THR A 177 20.41 15.07 6.00
N VAL A 178 19.45 15.27 5.09
CA VAL A 178 18.48 16.39 5.20
C VAL A 178 17.07 15.98 5.62
N LEU A 179 16.80 14.68 5.73
CA LEU A 179 15.46 14.15 6.03
C LEU A 179 14.86 14.67 7.36
N PRO A 180 15.60 14.76 8.48
CA PRO A 180 15.07 15.35 9.70
C PRO A 180 14.64 16.81 9.60
N LEU A 181 15.26 17.61 8.71
CA LEU A 181 14.86 19.00 8.44
C LEU A 181 13.47 19.04 7.79
N PHE A 182 13.19 18.12 6.86
CA PHE A 182 11.87 17.98 6.26
C PHE A 182 10.81 17.52 7.27
N GLN A 183 11.13 16.51 8.08
CA GLN A 183 10.22 15.99 9.09
C GLN A 183 9.81 17.06 10.09
N LEU A 184 10.77 17.87 10.55
CA LEU A 184 10.51 18.99 11.44
C LEU A 184 9.60 20.05 10.78
N ARG A 185 9.85 20.41 9.52
CA ARG A 185 9.03 21.39 8.79
C ARG A 185 7.58 20.96 8.67
N TYR A 186 7.33 19.69 8.35
CA TYR A 186 5.99 19.13 8.27
C TYR A 186 5.31 19.08 9.65
N ALA A 187 6.04 18.74 10.71
CA ALA A 187 5.49 18.69 12.07
C ALA A 187 5.07 20.08 12.59
N LEU A 188 5.67 21.16 12.09
CA LEU A 188 5.33 22.54 12.46
C LEU A 188 4.07 23.08 11.76
N LYS A 189 3.47 22.35 10.81
CA LYS A 189 2.28 22.80 10.05
C LYS A 189 1.27 21.65 9.80
N PRO A 190 0.26 21.44 10.68
CA PRO A 190 -0.03 22.17 11.92
C PRO A 190 0.81 21.68 13.12
N ALA A 191 1.20 22.61 14.00
CA ALA A 191 2.06 22.35 15.16
C ALA A 191 1.32 21.67 16.32
N THR A 192 0.87 20.43 16.12
CA THR A 192 0.03 19.69 17.08
C THR A 192 0.67 18.40 17.59
N LYS A 193 1.96 18.14 17.31
CA LYS A 193 2.60 16.85 17.57
C LYS A 193 3.55 16.90 18.76
N GLU A 194 3.41 15.94 19.67
CA GLU A 194 4.32 15.69 20.81
C GLU A 194 5.76 15.37 20.38
N GLU A 195 5.98 15.12 19.09
CA GLU A 195 7.25 14.69 18.49
C GLU A 195 8.20 15.84 18.10
N ILE A 196 7.80 17.11 18.23
CA ILE A 196 8.58 18.27 17.77
C ILE A 196 9.96 18.31 18.43
N ASP A 197 10.07 18.12 19.74
CA ASP A 197 11.36 18.17 20.46
C ASP A 197 12.36 17.09 19.99
N ALA A 198 11.86 15.89 19.69
CA ALA A 198 12.68 14.80 19.16
C ALA A 198 13.15 15.07 17.72
N LEU A 199 12.31 15.74 16.92
CA LEU A 199 12.64 16.14 15.55
C LEU A 199 13.62 17.31 15.52
N VAL A 200 13.49 18.29 16.43
CA VAL A 200 14.46 19.38 16.61
C VAL A 200 15.83 18.82 16.92
N SER A 201 15.92 17.89 17.88
CA SER A 201 17.22 17.30 18.29
C SER A 201 17.93 16.58 17.13
N LYS A 202 17.16 15.89 16.26
CA LYS A 202 17.71 15.24 15.06
C LYS A 202 18.15 16.25 13.99
N ALA A 203 17.37 17.31 13.79
CA ALA A 203 17.68 18.38 12.85
C ALA A 203 18.93 19.18 13.27
N VAL A 204 19.04 19.53 14.55
CA VAL A 204 20.19 20.26 15.12
C VAL A 204 21.48 19.48 14.91
N LYS A 205 21.48 18.18 15.23
CA LYS A 205 22.66 17.32 15.07
C LYS A 205 23.20 17.31 13.63
N ILE A 206 22.32 17.29 12.63
CA ILE A 206 22.72 17.37 11.21
C ILE A 206 23.40 18.71 10.88
N LEU A 207 22.85 19.80 11.41
CA LEU A 207 23.38 21.13 11.15
C LEU A 207 24.73 21.33 11.84
N GLU A 208 24.92 20.76 13.04
CA GLU A 208 26.19 20.76 13.76
C GLU A 208 27.28 19.96 13.04
N GLU A 209 26.91 18.78 12.51
CA GLU A 209 27.82 17.89 11.78
C GLU A 209 28.19 18.40 10.37
N SER A 210 27.58 19.50 9.91
CA SER A 210 27.80 20.06 8.57
C SER A 210 29.15 20.77 8.37
N GLY A 211 29.82 21.14 9.47
CA GLY A 211 31.09 21.89 9.44
C GLY A 211 30.97 23.37 9.05
N ASP A 212 29.77 23.88 8.71
CA ASP A 212 29.52 25.31 8.41
C ASP A 212 29.11 26.05 9.69
N GLU A 213 29.88 27.07 10.06
CA GLU A 213 29.66 27.87 11.28
C GLU A 213 28.31 28.60 11.31
N THR A 214 27.78 28.95 10.13
CA THR A 214 26.45 29.55 10.00
C THR A 214 25.36 28.53 10.30
N LEU A 215 25.55 27.26 9.89
CA LEU A 215 24.59 26.19 10.15
C LEU A 215 24.63 25.76 11.61
N LYS A 216 25.81 25.74 12.25
CA LYS A 216 25.94 25.53 13.71
C LYS A 216 25.20 26.60 14.51
N LEU A 217 25.40 27.88 14.17
CA LEU A 217 24.69 28.99 14.82
C LEU A 217 23.16 28.85 14.66
N LEU A 218 22.71 28.44 13.47
CA LEU A 218 21.29 28.15 13.26
C LEU A 218 20.81 26.95 14.08
N ALA A 219 21.64 25.93 14.27
CA ALA A 219 21.34 24.76 15.09
C ALA A 219 21.17 25.14 16.58
N GLU A 220 22.08 25.95 17.11
CA GLU A 220 22.01 26.49 18.47
C GLU A 220 20.73 27.29 18.69
N LEU A 221 20.44 28.24 17.78
CA LEU A 221 19.21 29.05 17.84
C LEU A 221 17.94 28.19 17.73
N MET A 222 17.95 27.13 16.91
CA MET A 222 16.82 26.20 16.81
C MET A 222 16.62 25.41 18.10
N HIS A 223 17.71 25.03 18.78
CA HIS A 223 17.64 24.35 20.06
C HIS A 223 17.08 25.27 21.17
N GLU A 224 17.52 26.52 21.21
CA GLU A 224 17.04 27.54 22.16
C GLU A 224 15.56 27.88 21.94
N LYS A 225 15.13 28.01 20.68
CA LYS A 225 13.77 28.41 20.31
C LYS A 225 12.81 27.24 20.05
N LYS A 226 13.15 26.03 20.49
CA LYS A 226 12.34 24.82 20.25
C LYS A 226 10.88 24.87 20.70
N LYS A 227 10.55 25.75 21.65
CA LYS A 227 9.18 25.94 22.18
C LYS A 227 8.37 26.98 21.41
N ASP A 228 9.00 27.80 20.57
CA ASP A 228 8.33 28.78 19.72
C ASP A 228 8.26 28.24 18.29
N ASN A 229 7.09 27.68 17.95
CA ASN A 229 6.87 27.05 16.64
C ASN A 229 7.08 28.01 15.46
N GLN A 230 6.80 29.31 15.64
CA GLN A 230 6.93 30.29 14.57
C GLN A 230 8.38 30.70 14.36
N GLU A 231 9.12 30.94 15.44
CA GLU A 231 10.57 31.19 15.36
C GLU A 231 11.34 29.97 14.85
N LEU A 232 10.98 28.78 15.33
CA LEU A 232 11.59 27.52 14.90
C LEU A 232 11.37 27.26 13.40
N ALA A 233 10.16 27.54 12.89
CA ALA A 233 9.88 27.45 11.45
C ALA A 233 10.74 28.44 10.63
N ASN A 234 10.90 29.67 11.11
CA ASN A 234 11.74 30.67 10.43
C ASN A 234 13.22 30.30 10.41
N LEU A 235 13.74 29.74 11.52
CA LEU A 235 15.12 29.28 11.61
C LEU A 235 15.38 28.07 10.71
N LEU A 236 14.43 27.13 10.68
CA LEU A 236 14.47 25.97 9.80
C LEU A 236 14.47 26.39 8.32
N ASP A 237 13.65 27.37 7.94
CA ASP A 237 13.61 27.92 6.58
C ASP A 237 14.97 28.52 6.15
N LYS A 238 15.64 29.22 7.06
CA LYS A 238 16.99 29.77 6.82
C LYS A 238 18.03 28.67 6.65
N ALA A 239 17.99 27.62 7.49
CA ALA A 239 18.89 26.48 7.41
C ALA A 239 18.71 25.71 6.09
N MET A 240 17.47 25.42 5.70
CA MET A 240 17.16 24.75 4.43
C MET A 240 17.61 25.57 3.22
N LYS A 241 17.41 26.90 3.24
CA LYS A 241 17.86 27.80 2.17
C LYS A 241 19.38 27.83 2.04
N LYS A 242 20.12 27.87 3.16
CA LYS A 242 21.59 27.84 3.18
C LYS A 242 22.15 26.53 2.61
N LEU A 243 21.49 25.40 2.89
CA LEU A 243 21.79 24.10 2.31
C LEU A 243 21.38 23.96 0.83
N LYS A 244 20.86 25.03 0.20
CA LYS A 244 20.33 25.03 -1.18
C LYS A 244 19.26 23.96 -1.43
N ILE A 245 18.50 23.63 -0.38
CA ILE A 245 17.40 22.67 -0.47
C ILE A 245 16.22 23.40 -1.09
N ASP A 246 15.97 23.17 -2.38
CA ASP A 246 14.87 23.79 -3.11
C ASP A 246 13.55 23.06 -2.86
N TYR A 247 12.84 23.55 -1.85
CA TYR A 247 11.54 23.03 -1.43
C TYR A 247 10.50 23.00 -2.56
N SER A 248 10.58 23.91 -3.55
CA SER A 248 9.55 24.00 -4.60
C SER A 248 9.55 22.79 -5.55
N LYS A 249 10.72 22.17 -5.77
CA LYS A 249 10.89 20.98 -6.60
C LYS A 249 10.73 19.69 -5.80
N GLU A 250 11.21 19.66 -4.56
CA GLU A 250 11.12 18.47 -3.72
C GLU A 250 9.74 18.31 -3.08
N ALA A 251 9.10 19.39 -2.61
CA ALA A 251 7.76 19.33 -2.05
C ALA A 251 6.74 18.82 -3.07
N LYS A 252 6.81 19.21 -4.35
CA LYS A 252 5.94 18.61 -5.39
C LYS A 252 6.15 17.10 -5.56
N LYS A 253 7.38 16.60 -5.32
CA LYS A 253 7.76 15.18 -5.43
C LYS A 253 7.40 14.38 -4.16
N TRP A 254 7.23 15.06 -3.03
CA TRP A 254 6.84 14.47 -1.74
C TRP A 254 5.34 14.60 -1.47
N GLU A 255 4.71 15.72 -1.86
CA GLU A 255 3.25 15.92 -1.89
C GLU A 255 2.58 14.92 -2.83
N SER A 256 3.19 14.59 -3.98
CA SER A 256 2.70 13.52 -4.87
C SER A 256 2.88 12.10 -4.31
N LYS A 257 3.62 11.93 -3.20
CA LYS A 257 3.78 10.66 -2.48
C LYS A 257 2.95 10.62 -1.19
N LEU A 258 2.30 11.73 -0.83
CA LEU A 258 1.45 11.89 0.35
C LEU A 258 -0.05 11.88 0.00
N VAL A 259 -0.43 11.62 -1.26
CA VAL A 259 -1.82 11.42 -1.73
C VAL A 259 -2.01 9.99 -2.25
#